data_AF-A0AAW7VRI8-F1
#
_entry.id   AF-A0AAW7VRI8-F1
#
_cell.length_a   1.000
_cell.length_b   1.000
_cell.length_c   1.000
_cell.angle_alpha   90.00
_cell.angle_beta   90.00
_cell.angle_gamma   90.00
#
_symmetry.space_group_name_H-M   'P 1'
#
loop_
_entity.id
_entity.type
_entity.pdbx_description
1 polymer ?
#
loop_
_entity_poly.entity_id
_entity_poly.type
_entity_poly.pdbx_seq_one_letter_code
_entity_poly.pdbx_strand_id
1 'polypeptide(L)'
;MERSKKTIPHYYLTETLDLEHAVQWMTATNAQRAVAERLVASVLLLKAAAVAARDVPEVNGFFQDGGFQPASSVHLGVAVALRRGGLVAPAIHDADTLSLDELMKRLKDLVSRARSGRLLRAEMADPTVTVTNLGDLGVESVYGVIYPPQVAMIGIGRVSEQAWARNGMVGIRHVAVATLSADHRVSDGLRGARFLNRMNELLQEPEEL
;
A
#
# COMPACT_ATOMS: atom_id res chain seq x y z
N MET A 1 7.66 -12.15 13.99
CA MET A 1 8.22 -10.78 13.92
C MET A 1 9.68 -10.71 14.33
N GLU A 2 10.07 -11.29 15.48
CA GLU A 2 11.49 -11.31 15.93
C GLU A 2 12.48 -11.82 14.88
N ARG A 3 12.18 -12.97 14.23
CA ARG A 3 13.01 -13.53 13.15
C ARG A 3 13.27 -12.51 12.04
N SER A 4 12.24 -11.79 11.59
CA SER A 4 12.34 -10.78 10.53
C SER A 4 13.40 -9.72 10.88
N LYS A 5 13.30 -9.10 12.06
CA LYS A 5 14.26 -8.08 12.51
C LYS A 5 15.67 -8.61 12.76
N LYS A 6 15.81 -9.89 13.13
CA LYS A 6 17.12 -10.52 13.35
C LYS A 6 17.82 -10.88 12.04
N THR A 7 17.07 -11.30 11.01
CA THR A 7 17.66 -11.89 9.80
C THR A 7 17.60 -11.00 8.57
N ILE A 8 16.74 -9.99 8.55
CA ILE A 8 16.57 -9.07 7.43
C ILE A 8 17.22 -7.73 7.79
N PRO A 9 18.27 -7.28 7.08
CA PRO A 9 18.79 -5.93 7.22
C PRO A 9 17.78 -4.94 6.62
N HIS A 10 16.85 -4.46 7.44
CA HIS A 10 15.84 -3.50 6.98
C HIS A 10 16.49 -2.14 6.75
N TYR A 11 16.19 -1.52 5.61
CA TYR A 11 16.28 -0.08 5.45
C TYR A 11 14.87 0.53 5.39
N TYR A 12 14.78 1.83 5.69
CA TYR A 12 13.52 2.55 5.73
C TYR A 12 13.62 3.82 4.90
N LEU A 13 12.55 4.12 4.18
CA LEU A 13 12.35 5.40 3.50
C LEU A 13 10.96 5.92 3.83
N THR A 14 10.80 7.23 3.71
CA THR A 14 9.54 7.93 3.99
C THR A 14 9.38 9.04 2.98
N GLU A 15 8.18 9.17 2.44
CA GLU A 15 7.80 10.22 1.50
C GLU A 15 6.42 10.77 1.89
N THR A 16 6.24 12.08 1.76
CA THR A 16 4.92 12.71 1.91
C THR A 16 4.28 12.82 0.54
N LEU A 17 3.19 12.10 0.34
CA LEU A 17 2.45 12.06 -0.93
C LEU A 17 1.51 13.27 -1.04
N ASP A 18 1.52 13.97 -2.18
CA ASP A 18 0.51 14.99 -2.53
C ASP A 18 -0.73 14.26 -3.08
N LEU A 19 -1.82 14.28 -2.32
CA LEU A 19 -3.07 13.63 -2.66
C LEU A 19 -4.14 14.60 -3.15
N GLU A 20 -3.80 15.87 -3.36
CA GLU A 20 -4.81 16.90 -3.66
C GLU A 20 -5.61 16.55 -4.92
N HIS A 21 -4.93 16.19 -6.01
CA HIS A 21 -5.59 15.80 -7.26
C HIS A 21 -6.41 14.51 -7.08
N ALA A 22 -5.83 13.48 -6.44
CA ALA A 22 -6.49 12.22 -6.14
C ALA A 22 -7.79 12.41 -5.33
N VAL A 23 -7.76 13.24 -4.29
CA VAL A 23 -8.92 13.50 -3.41
C VAL A 23 -9.99 14.31 -4.14
N GLN A 24 -9.61 15.33 -4.92
CA GLN A 24 -10.55 16.11 -5.73
C GLN A 24 -11.25 15.24 -6.76
N TRP A 25 -10.49 14.46 -7.54
CA TRP A 25 -11.01 13.53 -8.53
C TRP A 25 -11.94 12.50 -7.89
N MET A 26 -11.52 11.88 -6.79
CA MET A 26 -12.32 10.89 -6.06
C MET A 26 -13.63 11.50 -5.57
N THR A 27 -13.59 12.73 -5.05
CA THR A 27 -14.78 13.43 -4.56
C THR A 27 -15.77 13.73 -5.68
N ALA A 28 -15.29 14.27 -6.81
CA ALA A 28 -16.10 14.54 -7.99
C ALA A 28 -16.71 13.26 -8.57
N THR A 29 -15.91 12.19 -8.66
CA THR A 29 -16.34 10.86 -9.11
C THR A 29 -17.40 10.26 -8.18
N ASN A 30 -17.19 10.35 -6.86
CA ASN A 30 -18.12 9.82 -5.86
C ASN A 30 -19.45 10.58 -5.78
N ALA A 31 -19.48 11.86 -6.19
CA ALA A 31 -20.71 12.65 -6.24
C ALA A 31 -21.73 12.09 -7.25
N GLN A 32 -21.25 11.37 -8.26
CA GLN A 32 -22.07 10.75 -9.31
C GLN A 32 -22.42 9.29 -9.02
N ARG A 33 -21.95 8.73 -7.90
CA ARG A 33 -22.08 7.31 -7.56
C ARG A 33 -23.05 7.09 -6.41
N ALA A 34 -23.71 5.93 -6.44
CA ALA A 34 -24.41 5.42 -5.28
C ALA A 34 -23.42 5.24 -4.11
N VAL A 35 -23.89 5.46 -2.87
CA VAL A 35 -23.03 5.40 -1.67
C VAL A 35 -22.27 4.06 -1.57
N ALA A 36 -22.92 2.95 -1.96
CA ALA A 36 -22.32 1.62 -1.92
C ALA A 36 -21.14 1.43 -2.89
N GLU A 37 -21.06 2.23 -3.95
CA GLU A 37 -20.07 2.16 -5.04
C GLU A 37 -18.99 3.23 -4.93
N ARG A 38 -19.06 4.08 -3.91
CA ARG A 38 -18.06 5.12 -3.68
C ARG A 38 -16.70 4.51 -3.38
N LEU A 39 -15.68 5.16 -3.94
CA LEU A 39 -14.26 4.92 -3.67
C LEU A 39 -13.85 5.60 -2.36
N VAL A 40 -12.75 5.14 -1.78
CA VAL A 40 -12.10 5.76 -0.62
C VAL A 40 -10.62 5.94 -0.90
N ALA A 41 -9.98 6.92 -0.26
CA ALA A 41 -8.58 7.25 -0.51
C ALA A 41 -7.64 6.04 -0.36
N SER A 42 -7.94 5.15 0.59
CA SER A 42 -7.20 3.90 0.79
C SER A 42 -7.15 3.02 -0.46
N VAL A 43 -8.19 2.98 -1.30
CA VAL A 43 -8.18 2.20 -2.55
C VAL A 43 -7.24 2.81 -3.57
N LEU A 44 -7.24 4.14 -3.72
CA LEU A 44 -6.33 4.84 -4.64
C LEU A 44 -4.87 4.60 -4.22
N LEU A 45 -4.59 4.71 -2.91
CA LEU A 45 -3.26 4.48 -2.36
C LEU A 45 -2.80 3.02 -2.51
N LEU A 46 -3.71 2.05 -2.28
CA LEU A 46 -3.42 0.63 -2.49
C LEU A 46 -3.17 0.32 -3.97
N LYS A 47 -3.95 0.91 -4.87
CA LYS A 47 -3.77 0.75 -6.32
C LYS A 47 -2.44 1.34 -6.77
N ALA A 48 -2.12 2.56 -6.35
CA ALA A 48 -0.83 3.20 -6.63
C ALA A 48 0.34 2.35 -6.09
N ALA A 49 0.24 1.80 -4.88
CA ALA A 49 1.26 0.90 -4.32
C ALA A 49 1.41 -0.38 -5.16
N ALA A 50 0.32 -0.99 -5.61
CA ALA A 50 0.36 -2.19 -6.43
C ALA A 50 1.01 -1.94 -7.80
N VAL A 51 0.58 -0.87 -8.49
CA VAL A 51 1.14 -0.50 -9.80
C VAL A 51 2.61 -0.10 -9.67
N ALA A 52 2.99 0.66 -8.64
CA ALA A 52 4.39 1.00 -8.37
C ALA A 52 5.24 -0.25 -8.07
N ALA A 53 4.68 -1.26 -7.40
CA ALA A 53 5.38 -2.51 -7.10
C ALA A 53 5.61 -3.38 -8.35
N ARG A 54 4.71 -3.30 -9.34
CA ARG A 54 4.93 -3.88 -10.68
C ARG A 54 6.06 -3.15 -11.41
N ASP A 55 6.06 -1.82 -11.35
CA ASP A 55 7.06 -0.98 -12.04
C ASP A 55 8.46 -1.04 -11.38
N VAL A 56 8.53 -1.39 -10.08
CA VAL A 56 9.76 -1.59 -9.30
C VAL A 56 9.79 -2.99 -8.70
N PRO A 57 10.14 -4.03 -9.49
CA PRO A 57 9.97 -5.42 -9.09
C PRO A 57 10.83 -5.83 -7.88
N GLU A 58 11.89 -5.10 -7.55
CA GLU A 58 12.72 -5.36 -6.36
C GLU A 58 11.99 -5.17 -5.02
N VAL A 59 10.78 -4.58 -5.03
CA VAL A 59 9.89 -4.51 -3.84
C VAL A 59 8.83 -5.61 -3.83
N ASN A 60 8.71 -6.41 -4.90
CA ASN A 60 7.66 -7.39 -5.11
C ASN A 60 8.23 -8.81 -5.30
N GLY A 61 8.20 -9.61 -4.24
CA GLY A 61 8.72 -10.98 -4.29
C GLY A 61 9.29 -11.43 -2.96
N PHE A 62 10.18 -12.41 -3.03
CA PHE A 62 10.59 -13.18 -1.86
C PHE A 62 12.11 -13.33 -1.77
N PHE A 63 12.65 -13.34 -0.56
CA PHE A 63 14.03 -13.75 -0.30
C PHE A 63 14.04 -15.18 0.28
N GLN A 64 14.39 -16.15 -0.55
CA GLN A 64 14.35 -17.57 -0.22
C GLN A 64 15.58 -18.27 -0.80
N ASP A 65 16.02 -19.36 -0.16
CA ASP A 65 17.16 -20.17 -0.61
C ASP A 65 18.45 -19.36 -0.85
N GLY A 66 18.62 -18.27 -0.10
CA GLY A 66 19.80 -17.40 -0.17
C GLY A 66 19.76 -16.33 -1.28
N GLY A 67 18.66 -16.20 -2.02
CA GLY A 67 18.53 -15.23 -3.11
C GLY A 67 17.17 -14.56 -3.21
N PHE A 68 17.12 -13.50 -4.01
CA PHE A 68 15.87 -12.83 -4.37
C PHE A 68 15.15 -13.57 -5.50
N GLN A 69 13.86 -13.80 -5.32
CA GLN A 69 12.95 -14.39 -6.29
C GLN A 69 11.81 -13.37 -6.55
N PRO A 70 11.86 -12.61 -7.67
CA PRO A 70 10.81 -11.67 -8.00
C PRO A 70 9.50 -12.40 -8.29
N ALA A 71 8.37 -11.83 -7.86
CA ALA A 71 7.06 -12.35 -8.20
C ALA A 71 6.59 -11.80 -9.56
N SER A 72 5.90 -12.64 -10.35
CA SER A 72 5.39 -12.26 -11.68
C SER A 72 4.13 -11.40 -11.64
N SER A 73 3.39 -11.45 -10.53
CA SER A 73 2.16 -10.69 -10.27
C SER A 73 2.28 -9.94 -8.95
N VAL A 74 1.46 -8.91 -8.75
CA VAL A 74 1.36 -8.21 -7.47
C VAL A 74 0.17 -8.74 -6.68
N HIS A 75 0.43 -9.63 -5.73
CA HIS A 75 -0.56 -10.11 -4.77
C HIS A 75 -0.46 -9.25 -3.51
N LEU A 76 -1.25 -8.19 -3.48
CA LEU A 76 -1.15 -7.13 -2.46
C LEU A 76 -1.72 -7.63 -1.13
N GLY A 77 -0.85 -7.98 -0.20
CA GLY A 77 -1.24 -8.25 1.19
C GLY A 77 -1.76 -6.99 1.86
N VAL A 78 -2.96 -7.01 2.41
CA VAL A 78 -3.53 -5.86 3.11
C VAL A 78 -3.67 -6.20 4.59
N ALA A 79 -2.96 -5.48 5.46
CA ALA A 79 -3.03 -5.69 6.89
C ALA A 79 -4.43 -5.35 7.44
N VAL A 80 -5.11 -6.33 8.03
CA VAL A 80 -6.44 -6.21 8.63
C VAL A 80 -6.39 -6.66 10.09
N ALA A 81 -6.81 -5.76 10.98
CA ALA A 81 -7.02 -6.08 12.39
C ALA A 81 -8.27 -6.95 12.59
N LEU A 82 -8.12 -8.02 13.38
CA LEU A 82 -9.20 -8.95 13.69
C LEU A 82 -9.98 -8.52 14.94
N ARG A 83 -11.28 -8.81 14.99
CA ARG A 83 -12.17 -8.45 16.11
C ARG A 83 -11.75 -9.08 17.45
N ARG A 84 -11.18 -10.28 17.41
CA ARG A 84 -10.76 -11.05 18.59
C ARG A 84 -9.29 -10.77 18.99
N GLY A 85 -8.71 -9.70 18.44
CA GLY A 85 -7.28 -9.42 18.56
C GLY A 85 -6.46 -10.13 17.50
N GLY A 86 -5.29 -9.55 17.20
CA GLY A 86 -4.40 -10.01 16.14
C GLY A 86 -4.57 -9.28 14.81
N LEU A 87 -3.65 -9.55 13.91
CA LEU A 87 -3.53 -8.95 12.59
C LEU A 87 -3.28 -10.06 11.57
N VAL A 88 -3.93 -9.98 10.42
CA VAL A 88 -3.67 -10.83 9.24
C VAL A 88 -3.40 -9.94 8.04
N ALA A 89 -2.68 -10.43 7.05
CA ALA A 89 -2.41 -9.69 5.81
C ALA A 89 -2.78 -10.54 4.58
N PRO A 90 -4.08 -10.81 4.36
CA PRO A 90 -4.52 -11.58 3.19
C PRO A 90 -4.27 -10.78 1.90
N ALA A 91 -3.98 -11.50 0.83
CA ALA A 91 -3.70 -10.94 -0.49
C ALA A 91 -4.99 -10.57 -1.24
N ILE A 92 -4.94 -9.43 -1.94
CA ILE A 92 -5.74 -9.18 -3.13
C ILE A 92 -4.89 -9.59 -4.33
N HIS A 93 -5.26 -10.68 -5.00
CA HIS A 93 -4.54 -11.17 -6.17
C HIS A 93 -4.63 -10.22 -7.36
N ASP A 94 -3.52 -10.14 -8.09
CA ASP A 94 -3.30 -9.33 -9.30
C ASP A 94 -3.73 -7.86 -9.15
N ALA A 95 -3.49 -7.27 -7.98
CA ALA A 95 -4.02 -5.96 -7.60
C ALA A 95 -3.56 -4.83 -8.54
N ASP A 96 -2.40 -4.98 -9.17
CA ASP A 96 -1.87 -4.05 -10.16
C ASP A 96 -2.68 -4.02 -11.47
N THR A 97 -3.42 -5.09 -11.78
CA THR A 97 -4.22 -5.23 -13.01
C THR A 97 -5.69 -4.84 -12.83
N LEU A 98 -6.18 -4.79 -11.59
CA LEU A 98 -7.60 -4.51 -11.30
C LEU A 98 -7.93 -3.04 -11.52
N SER A 99 -9.11 -2.74 -12.06
CA SER A 99 -9.65 -1.37 -11.99
C SER A 99 -9.85 -0.92 -10.53
N LEU A 100 -9.94 0.38 -10.28
CA LEU A 100 -10.26 0.92 -8.95
C LEU A 100 -11.58 0.36 -8.38
N ASP A 101 -12.59 0.13 -9.22
CA ASP A 101 -13.89 -0.39 -8.80
C ASP A 101 -13.80 -1.86 -8.38
N GLU A 102 -13.07 -2.67 -9.15
CA GLU A 102 -12.80 -4.07 -8.80
C GLU A 102 -11.97 -4.16 -7.52
N LEU A 103 -10.93 -3.34 -7.39
CA LEU A 103 -10.10 -3.29 -6.19
C LEU A 103 -10.92 -2.88 -4.96
N MET A 104 -11.78 -1.87 -5.07
CA MET A 104 -12.67 -1.44 -3.99
C MET A 104 -13.64 -2.54 -3.58
N LYS A 105 -14.23 -3.25 -4.54
CA LYS A 105 -15.11 -4.39 -4.27
C LYS A 105 -14.36 -5.53 -3.57
N ARG A 106 -13.18 -5.91 -4.06
CA ARG A 106 -12.36 -6.96 -3.45
C ARG A 106 -11.88 -6.58 -2.05
N LEU A 107 -11.47 -5.32 -1.85
CA LEU A 107 -11.06 -4.82 -0.53
C LEU A 107 -12.20 -4.90 0.50
N LYS A 108 -13.41 -4.43 0.14
CA LYS A 108 -14.60 -4.50 1.00
C LYS A 108 -14.92 -5.94 1.42
N ASP A 109 -14.92 -6.86 0.45
CA ASP A 109 -15.17 -8.27 0.68
C ASP A 109 -14.08 -8.92 1.56
N LEU A 110 -12.81 -8.68 1.23
CA LEU A 110 -11.66 -9.20 1.97
C LEU A 110 -11.66 -8.78 3.44
N VAL A 111 -11.90 -7.48 3.71
CA VAL A 111 -11.97 -6.95 5.08
C VAL A 111 -13.15 -7.55 5.85
N SER A 112 -14.30 -7.74 5.20
CA SER A 112 -15.47 -8.38 5.79
C SER A 112 -15.19 -9.85 6.16
N ARG A 113 -14.56 -10.60 5.26
CA ARG A 113 -14.19 -12.00 5.48
C ARG A 113 -13.09 -12.16 6.51
N ALA A 114 -12.07 -11.30 6.51
CA ALA A 114 -11.06 -11.24 7.57
C ALA A 114 -11.70 -11.10 8.95
N ARG A 115 -12.57 -10.10 9.12
CA ARG A 115 -13.23 -9.83 10.41
C ARG A 115 -14.20 -10.91 10.86
N SER A 116 -14.72 -11.73 9.93
CA SER A 116 -15.59 -12.87 10.22
C SER A 116 -14.86 -14.21 10.30
N GLY A 117 -13.55 -14.25 10.07
CA GLY A 117 -12.75 -15.49 10.09
C GLY A 117 -13.03 -16.42 8.90
N ARG A 118 -13.44 -15.86 7.75
CA ARG A 118 -13.82 -16.59 6.53
C ARG A 118 -12.85 -16.33 5.37
N LEU A 119 -11.58 -16.09 5.67
CA LEU A 119 -10.54 -15.92 4.65
C LEU A 119 -10.29 -17.23 3.92
N LEU A 120 -10.04 -17.14 2.63
CA LEU A 120 -9.69 -18.28 1.81
C LEU A 120 -8.23 -18.63 2.05
N ARG A 121 -7.91 -19.93 1.93
CA ARG A 121 -6.53 -20.40 2.10
C ARG A 121 -5.57 -19.78 1.09
N ALA A 122 -6.02 -19.59 -0.15
CA ALA A 122 -5.23 -19.00 -1.23
C ALA A 122 -4.75 -17.58 -0.86
N GLU A 123 -5.64 -16.74 -0.32
CA GLU A 123 -5.33 -15.35 0.06
C GLU A 123 -4.30 -15.25 1.19
N MET A 124 -4.18 -16.29 2.01
CA MET A 124 -3.22 -16.30 3.10
C MET A 124 -1.85 -16.85 2.68
N ALA A 125 -1.76 -17.48 1.51
CA ALA A 125 -0.59 -18.27 1.14
C ALA A 125 0.49 -17.46 0.40
N ASP A 126 0.10 -16.48 -0.41
CA ASP A 126 0.97 -15.92 -1.43
C ASP A 126 0.95 -14.37 -1.60
N PRO A 127 0.70 -13.53 -0.56
CA PRO A 127 0.98 -12.11 -0.74
C PRO A 127 2.47 -11.89 -1.04
N THR A 128 2.75 -11.15 -2.11
CA THR A 128 4.11 -10.90 -2.65
C THR A 128 4.73 -9.61 -2.10
N VAL A 129 3.87 -8.71 -1.63
CA VAL A 129 4.20 -7.48 -0.93
C VAL A 129 3.04 -7.12 0.01
N THR A 130 3.31 -6.48 1.14
CA THR A 130 2.28 -6.12 2.12
C THR A 130 2.15 -4.60 2.30
N VAL A 131 0.93 -4.12 2.43
CA VAL A 131 0.60 -2.75 2.84
C VAL A 131 -0.06 -2.79 4.22
N THR A 132 0.43 -1.96 5.14
CA THR A 132 -0.23 -1.63 6.39
C THR A 132 -0.74 -0.19 6.35
N ASN A 133 -2.06 -0.02 6.30
CA ASN A 133 -2.70 1.29 6.31
C ASN A 133 -3.34 1.53 7.68
N LEU A 134 -2.79 2.47 8.44
CA LEU A 134 -3.29 2.86 9.77
C LEU A 134 -3.92 4.25 9.76
N GLY A 135 -4.22 4.80 8.57
CA GLY A 135 -4.76 6.13 8.40
C GLY A 135 -6.12 6.33 9.06
N ASP A 136 -7.00 5.32 8.99
CA ASP A 136 -8.31 5.33 9.65
C ASP A 136 -8.19 5.34 11.20
N LEU A 137 -7.02 4.99 11.74
CA LEU A 137 -6.72 5.07 13.17
C LEU A 137 -6.03 6.38 13.56
N GLY A 138 -5.89 7.31 12.62
CA GLY A 138 -5.28 8.63 12.84
C GLY A 138 -3.76 8.62 12.95
N VAL A 139 -3.10 7.50 12.64
CA VAL A 139 -1.63 7.37 12.66
C VAL A 139 -1.03 8.17 11.52
N GLU A 140 -0.06 9.02 11.82
CA GLU A 140 0.62 9.84 10.80
C GLU A 140 1.57 9.02 9.95
N SER A 141 2.39 8.16 10.56
CA SER A 141 3.31 7.27 9.84
C SER A 141 3.49 5.95 10.59
N VAL A 142 3.75 4.89 9.85
CA VAL A 142 4.01 3.55 10.41
C VAL A 142 5.16 2.92 9.65
N TYR A 143 6.15 2.39 10.36
CA TYR A 143 7.26 1.64 9.76
C TYR A 143 7.03 0.15 9.98
N GLY A 144 6.78 -0.53 8.88
CA GLY A 144 6.46 -1.94 8.89
C GLY A 144 7.63 -2.84 9.29
N VAL A 145 7.33 -3.96 9.97
CA VAL A 145 8.24 -5.11 10.00
C VAL A 145 7.93 -5.98 8.79
N ILE A 146 8.92 -6.20 7.91
CA ILE A 146 8.76 -7.03 6.70
C ILE A 146 8.21 -8.40 7.10
N TYR A 147 7.22 -8.91 6.36
CA TYR A 147 6.59 -10.21 6.60
C TYR A 147 7.33 -11.31 5.81
N PRO A 148 8.29 -12.04 6.40
CA PRO A 148 9.11 -12.96 5.63
C PRO A 148 8.24 -14.11 5.09
N PRO A 149 8.51 -14.61 3.87
CA PRO A 149 9.71 -14.35 3.08
C PRO A 149 9.64 -13.14 2.15
N GLN A 150 8.61 -12.27 2.25
CA GLN A 150 8.53 -11.05 1.43
C GLN A 150 9.74 -10.15 1.68
N VAL A 151 10.01 -9.27 0.71
CA VAL A 151 11.19 -8.38 0.73
C VAL A 151 10.86 -6.93 1.10
N ALA A 152 9.58 -6.57 1.15
CA ALA A 152 9.15 -5.21 1.46
C ALA A 152 7.80 -5.16 2.18
N MET A 153 7.58 -4.10 2.95
CA MET A 153 6.29 -3.70 3.48
C MET A 153 6.12 -2.18 3.39
N ILE A 154 4.96 -1.75 2.92
CA ILE A 154 4.59 -0.34 2.77
C ILE A 154 3.72 0.08 3.96
N GLY A 155 4.05 1.20 4.57
CA GLY A 155 3.21 1.85 5.57
C GLY A 155 2.46 3.04 4.97
N ILE A 156 1.19 3.19 5.31
CA ILE A 156 0.36 4.33 4.91
C ILE A 156 -0.25 4.96 6.16
N GLY A 157 -0.04 6.26 6.31
CA GLY A 157 -0.62 7.09 7.35
C GLY A 157 -1.98 7.68 6.99
N ARG A 158 -2.49 8.54 7.87
CA ARG A 158 -3.75 9.27 7.68
C ARG A 158 -3.65 10.23 6.50
N VAL A 159 -4.76 10.38 5.79
CA VAL A 159 -4.96 11.51 4.88
C VAL A 159 -5.34 12.72 5.74
N SER A 160 -4.61 13.83 5.57
CA SER A 160 -4.85 15.06 6.32
C SER A 160 -4.54 16.29 5.46
N GLU A 161 -5.20 17.41 5.76
CA GLU A 161 -4.82 18.70 5.19
C GLU A 161 -3.56 19.25 5.88
N GLN A 162 -2.57 19.66 5.09
CA GLN A 162 -1.32 20.25 5.60
C GLN A 162 -0.92 21.48 4.77
N ALA A 163 -0.18 22.39 5.40
CA ALA A 163 0.46 23.49 4.70
C ALA A 163 1.54 22.94 3.76
N TRP A 164 1.50 23.34 2.49
CA TRP A 164 2.35 22.81 1.43
C TRP A 164 2.98 23.95 0.63
N ALA A 165 4.30 23.97 0.57
CA ALA A 165 5.04 24.92 -0.25
C ALA A 165 5.25 24.36 -1.66
N ARG A 166 4.83 25.10 -2.69
CA ARG A 166 5.03 24.73 -4.10
C ARG A 166 5.19 25.99 -4.94
N ASN A 167 6.24 26.03 -5.77
CA ASN A 167 6.51 27.15 -6.68
C ASN A 167 6.55 28.53 -5.97
N GLY A 168 7.15 28.59 -4.79
CA GLY A 168 7.26 29.83 -4.01
C GLY A 168 5.98 30.29 -3.29
N MET A 169 4.89 29.52 -3.36
CA MET A 169 3.63 29.79 -2.66
C MET A 169 3.36 28.73 -1.59
N VAL A 170 2.58 29.09 -0.57
CA VAL A 170 2.08 28.15 0.46
C VAL A 170 0.57 28.04 0.31
N GLY A 171 0.07 26.81 0.20
CA GLY A 171 -1.35 26.48 0.18
C GLY A 171 -1.67 25.29 1.08
N ILE A 172 -2.94 24.94 1.22
CA ILE A 172 -3.36 23.72 1.91
C ILE A 172 -3.50 22.60 0.89
N ARG A 173 -3.02 21.39 1.22
CA ARG A 173 -3.20 20.20 0.40
C ARG A 173 -3.54 18.97 1.24
N HIS A 174 -4.32 18.08 0.65
CA HIS A 174 -4.47 16.72 1.17
C HIS A 174 -3.17 15.95 0.98
N VAL A 175 -2.65 15.37 2.07
CA VAL A 175 -1.41 14.60 2.04
C VAL A 175 -1.54 13.33 2.88
N ALA A 176 -0.71 12.33 2.57
CA ALA A 176 -0.47 11.19 3.43
C ALA A 176 1.03 10.84 3.45
N VAL A 177 1.52 10.35 4.58
CA VAL A 177 2.89 9.82 4.66
C VAL A 177 2.87 8.36 4.24
N ALA A 178 3.69 8.03 3.24
CA ALA A 178 4.01 6.66 2.86
C ALA A 178 5.41 6.30 3.35
N THR A 179 5.56 5.10 3.89
CA THR A 179 6.86 4.55 4.27
C THR A 179 7.13 3.27 3.51
N LEU A 180 8.41 2.98 3.29
CA LEU A 180 8.87 1.69 2.80
C LEU A 180 9.81 1.09 3.84
N SER A 181 9.55 -0.15 4.22
CA SER A 181 10.50 -1.00 4.95
C SER A 181 10.93 -2.11 4.00
N ALA A 182 12.20 -2.18 3.64
CA ALA A 182 12.67 -3.11 2.61
C ALA A 182 13.99 -3.79 2.98
N ASP A 183 14.19 -4.98 2.40
CA ASP A 183 15.35 -5.83 2.62
C ASP A 183 16.57 -5.29 1.85
N HIS A 184 17.59 -4.83 2.58
CA HIS A 184 18.80 -4.26 1.98
C HIS A 184 19.65 -5.29 1.21
N ARG A 185 19.32 -6.60 1.31
CA ARG A 185 19.92 -7.65 0.47
C ARG A 185 19.34 -7.68 -0.95
N VAL A 186 18.19 -7.06 -1.15
CA VAL A 186 17.42 -7.12 -2.41
C VAL A 186 17.40 -5.76 -3.11
N SER A 187 17.19 -4.70 -2.35
CA SER A 187 17.08 -3.34 -2.87
C SER A 187 17.88 -2.35 -2.02
N ASP A 188 17.99 -1.12 -2.50
CA ASP A 188 18.70 -0.02 -1.86
C ASP A 188 17.85 1.26 -1.85
N GLY A 189 18.43 2.34 -1.33
CA GLY A 189 17.76 3.65 -1.27
C GLY A 189 17.32 4.18 -2.64
N LEU A 190 18.04 3.86 -3.73
CA LEU A 190 17.67 4.31 -5.07
C LEU A 190 16.39 3.62 -5.54
N ARG A 191 16.29 2.29 -5.37
CA ARG A 191 15.09 1.54 -5.75
C ARG A 191 13.90 1.86 -4.87
N GLY A 192 14.11 1.97 -3.56
CA GLY A 192 13.06 2.35 -2.64
C GLY A 192 12.52 3.76 -2.91
N ALA A 193 13.38 4.73 -3.22
CA ALA A 193 12.96 6.09 -3.57
C ALA A 193 12.17 6.11 -4.90
N ARG A 194 12.61 5.35 -5.91
CA ARG A 194 11.86 5.19 -7.17
C ARG A 194 10.46 4.64 -6.92
N PHE A 195 10.31 3.65 -6.03
CA PHE A 195 9.00 3.11 -5.67
C PHE A 195 8.07 4.16 -5.05
N LEU A 196 8.54 4.90 -4.04
CA LEU A 196 7.72 5.93 -3.38
C LEU A 196 7.39 7.10 -4.32
N ASN A 197 8.35 7.54 -5.13
CA ASN A 197 8.12 8.57 -6.15
C ASN A 197 7.09 8.11 -7.18
N ARG A 198 7.18 6.84 -7.62
CA ARG A 198 6.22 6.28 -8.57
C ARG A 198 4.80 6.25 -8.00
N MET A 199 4.65 5.92 -6.72
CA MET A 199 3.34 6.04 -6.05
C MET A 199 2.82 7.48 -6.12
N ASN A 200 3.67 8.47 -5.82
CA ASN A 200 3.28 9.89 -5.85
C ASN A 200 2.87 10.35 -7.25
N GLU A 201 3.62 9.97 -8.29
CA GLU A 201 3.32 10.25 -9.70
C GLU A 201 1.97 9.68 -10.13
N LEU A 202 1.72 8.41 -9.83
CA LEU A 202 0.47 7.72 -10.15
C LEU A 202 -0.76 8.39 -9.51
N LEU A 203 -0.59 8.99 -8.33
CA LEU A 203 -1.67 9.71 -7.63
C LEU A 203 -1.94 11.10 -8.20
N GLN A 204 -1.10 11.60 -9.12
CA GLN A 204 -1.35 12.85 -9.84
C GLN A 204 -2.31 12.64 -11.03
N GLU A 205 -2.45 11.41 -11.52
CA GLU A 205 -3.31 11.01 -12.64
C GLU A 205 -4.27 9.88 -12.19
N PRO A 206 -5.13 10.13 -11.19
CA PRO A 206 -5.95 9.10 -10.53
C PRO A 206 -6.97 8.43 -11.45
N GLU A 207 -7.35 9.06 -12.56
CA GLU A 207 -8.20 8.49 -13.61
C GLU A 207 -7.54 7.37 -14.41
N GLU A 208 -6.21 7.29 -14.41
CA GLU A 208 -5.43 6.27 -15.11
C GLU A 208 -5.08 5.06 -14.23
N LEU A 209 -5.43 5.11 -12.94
CA LEU A 209 -5.22 4.03 -11.97
C LEU A 209 -6.07 2.79 -12.28
#